data_AF-A0A9E4GBI5-F1
#
_entry.id   AF-A0A9E4GBI5-F1
#
_cell.length_a   1.000
_cell.length_b   1.000
_cell.length_c   1.000
_cell.angle_alpha   90.00
_cell.angle_beta   90.00
_cell.angle_gamma   90.00
#
_symmetry.space_group_name_H-M   'P 1'
#
loop_
_entity.id
_entity.type
_entity.pdbx_description
1 polymer ?
#
loop_
_entity_poly.entity_id
_entity_poly.type
_entity_poly.pdbx_seq_one_letter_code
_entity_poly.pdbx_strand_id
1 'polypeptide(L)'
;MTFDEIEAKYGEEVAICAGIVSDPDTREFTAEDFARMRPATEAVPRIVEAYRRSRGKQKAPTKEQITIRLDAAIVRHFRQGGPGWQTRINDALREAVLGAADDGA
;
A
#
# COMPACT_ATOMS: atom_id res chain seq x y z
N MET A 1 -32.81 5.88 9.33
CA MET A 1 -32.35 4.49 9.14
C MET A 1 -33.54 3.60 9.38
N THR A 2 -33.86 2.72 8.43
CA THR A 2 -34.90 1.71 8.54
C THR A 2 -34.39 0.52 9.38
N PHE A 3 -35.30 -0.34 9.82
CA PHE A 3 -34.95 -1.57 10.56
C PHE A 3 -34.05 -2.48 9.72
N ASP A 4 -34.37 -2.66 8.43
CA ASP A 4 -33.56 -3.42 7.48
C ASP A 4 -32.15 -2.84 7.31
N GLU A 5 -32.00 -1.51 7.32
CA GLU A 5 -30.69 -0.84 7.25
C GLU A 5 -29.86 -1.03 8.54
N ILE A 6 -30.53 -1.15 9.69
CA ILE A 6 -29.87 -1.44 10.98
C ILE A 6 -29.43 -2.91 11.02
N GLU A 7 -30.29 -3.83 10.60
CA GLU A 7 -29.98 -5.26 10.53
C GLU A 7 -28.85 -5.54 9.53
N ALA A 8 -28.87 -4.92 8.35
CA ALA A 8 -27.80 -5.05 7.36
C ALA A 8 -26.44 -4.50 7.86
N LYS A 9 -26.46 -3.50 8.75
CA LYS A 9 -25.25 -2.85 9.27
C LYS A 9 -24.70 -3.51 10.54
N TYR A 10 -25.58 -4.02 11.40
CA TYR A 10 -25.21 -4.51 12.74
C TYR A 10 -25.57 -5.98 13.00
N GLY A 11 -26.28 -6.65 12.09
CA GLY A 11 -26.60 -8.08 12.23
C GLY A 11 -25.35 -8.96 12.27
N GLU A 12 -24.31 -8.59 11.52
CA GLU A 12 -22.97 -9.17 11.60
C GLU A 12 -22.38 -9.04 13.01
N GLU A 13 -22.36 -7.83 13.57
CA GLU A 13 -21.84 -7.54 14.90
C GLU A 13 -22.56 -8.37 15.97
N VAL A 14 -23.89 -8.51 15.87
CA VAL A 14 -24.68 -9.34 16.80
C VAL A 14 -24.27 -10.82 16.72
N ALA A 15 -24.07 -11.35 15.51
CA ALA A 15 -23.64 -12.73 15.32
C ALA A 15 -22.20 -12.95 15.82
N ILE A 16 -21.29 -11.99 15.61
CA ILE A 16 -19.92 -12.02 16.12
C ILE A 16 -19.92 -12.02 17.66
N CYS A 17 -20.66 -11.11 18.29
CA CYS A 17 -20.77 -11.05 19.75
C CYS A 17 -21.38 -12.33 20.33
N ALA A 18 -22.40 -12.90 19.70
CA ALA A 18 -22.96 -14.19 20.12
C ALA A 18 -21.94 -15.33 20.04
N GLY A 19 -21.13 -15.35 18.97
CA GLY A 19 -20.04 -16.30 18.79
C GLY A 19 -18.99 -16.19 19.91
N ILE A 20 -18.51 -14.97 20.19
CA ILE A 20 -17.55 -14.65 21.25
C ILE A 20 -18.06 -15.14 22.62
N VAL A 21 -19.34 -14.88 22.94
CA VAL A 21 -19.94 -15.29 24.23
C VAL A 21 -20.10 -16.81 24.33
N SER A 22 -20.38 -17.49 23.22
CA SER A 22 -20.60 -18.93 23.21
C SER A 22 -19.32 -19.77 23.30
N ASP A 23 -18.16 -19.17 23.00
CA ASP A 23 -16.88 -19.87 22.94
C ASP A 23 -16.24 -19.99 24.33
N PRO A 24 -16.11 -21.22 24.88
CA PRO A 24 -15.50 -21.43 26.19
C PRO A 24 -13.99 -21.12 26.24
N ASP A 25 -13.30 -21.08 25.09
CA ASP A 25 -11.88 -20.75 25.01
C ASP A 25 -11.65 -19.23 24.89
N THR A 26 -12.72 -18.47 24.64
CA THR A 26 -12.65 -17.01 24.59
C THR A 26 -12.54 -16.43 26.00
N ARG A 27 -11.42 -15.75 26.25
CA ARG A 27 -11.17 -15.02 27.50
C ARG A 27 -10.82 -13.57 27.23
N GLU A 28 -11.25 -12.68 28.11
CA GLU A 28 -10.81 -11.29 28.10
C GLU A 28 -9.35 -11.19 28.57
N PHE A 29 -8.56 -10.34 27.89
CA PHE A 29 -7.18 -10.09 28.30
C PHE A 29 -7.15 -9.11 29.48
N THR A 30 -6.44 -9.49 30.54
CA THR A 30 -6.23 -8.63 31.71
C THR A 30 -5.05 -7.68 31.49
N ALA A 31 -4.95 -6.63 32.31
CA ALA A 31 -3.78 -5.74 32.31
C ALA A 31 -2.47 -6.49 32.59
N GLU A 32 -2.52 -7.53 33.42
CA GLU A 32 -1.36 -8.38 33.70
C GLU A 32 -0.95 -9.24 32.48
N ASP A 33 -1.92 -9.70 31.69
CA ASP A 33 -1.63 -10.39 30.44
C ASP A 33 -0.86 -9.48 29.49
N PHE A 34 -1.33 -8.24 29.31
CA PHE A 34 -0.65 -7.23 28.49
C PHE A 34 0.77 -6.93 28.99
N ALA A 35 0.96 -6.84 30.31
CA ALA A 35 2.27 -6.62 30.91
C ALA A 35 3.26 -7.77 30.62
N ARG A 36 2.77 -9.01 30.43
CA ARG A 36 3.59 -10.18 30.11
C ARG A 36 3.81 -10.38 28.60
N MET A 37 3.08 -9.66 27.74
CA MET A 37 3.25 -9.77 26.30
C MET A 37 4.64 -9.28 25.88
N ARG A 38 5.25 -9.99 24.94
CA ARG A 38 6.53 -9.59 24.35
C ARG A 38 6.32 -9.12 22.91
N PRO A 39 7.16 -8.22 22.40
CA PRO A 39 7.13 -7.83 21.00
C PRO A 39 7.16 -9.03 20.06
N ALA A 40 6.45 -8.98 18.93
CA ALA A 40 6.43 -10.05 17.94
C ALA A 40 7.85 -10.35 17.38
N THR A 41 8.73 -9.35 17.36
CA THR A 41 10.16 -9.51 17.02
C THR A 41 10.89 -10.50 17.92
N GLU A 42 10.46 -10.64 19.17
CA GLU A 42 11.03 -11.55 20.16
C GLU A 42 10.24 -12.85 20.27
N ALA A 43 8.90 -12.76 20.25
CA ALA A 43 8.04 -13.92 20.42
C ALA A 43 7.99 -14.82 19.18
N VAL A 44 8.02 -14.24 17.97
CA VAL A 44 7.89 -14.96 16.68
C VAL A 44 8.82 -14.39 15.59
N PRO A 45 10.14 -14.38 15.80
CA PRO A 45 11.11 -13.70 14.92
C PRO A 45 11.05 -14.16 13.46
N ARG A 46 10.79 -15.46 13.21
CA ARG A 46 10.71 -16.04 11.86
C ARG A 46 9.61 -15.41 11.01
N ILE A 47 8.43 -15.15 11.60
CA ILE A 47 7.27 -14.57 10.90
C ILE A 47 7.57 -13.10 10.57
N VAL A 48 8.10 -12.37 11.54
CA VAL A 48 8.46 -10.95 11.37
C VAL A 48 9.49 -10.77 10.25
N GLU A 49 10.52 -11.63 10.22
CA GLU A 49 11.54 -11.56 9.18
C GLU A 49 10.97 -11.89 7.79
N ALA A 50 10.09 -12.88 7.68
CA ALA A 50 9.42 -13.18 6.41
C ALA A 50 8.56 -12.00 5.91
N TYR A 51 7.85 -11.31 6.80
CA TYR A 51 7.02 -10.15 6.45
C TYR A 51 7.85 -8.89 6.14
N ARG A 52 8.98 -8.69 6.80
CA ARG A 52 9.91 -7.59 6.47
C ARG A 52 10.53 -7.74 5.09
N ARG A 53 10.75 -8.96 4.63
CA ARG A 53 11.26 -9.24 3.27
C ARG A 53 10.21 -9.00 2.19
N SER A 54 8.92 -9.16 2.49
CA SER A 54 7.84 -8.94 1.51
C SER A 54 7.50 -7.46 1.31
N ARG A 55 7.65 -6.63 2.35
CA ARG A 55 7.66 -5.17 2.22
C ARG A 55 9.04 -4.73 1.72
N GLY A 56 9.24 -4.79 0.40
CA GLY A 56 10.45 -4.22 -0.22
C GLY A 56 10.70 -2.81 0.32
N LYS A 57 11.96 -2.46 0.61
CA LYS A 57 12.35 -1.08 0.94
C LYS A 57 11.68 -0.18 -0.10
N GLN A 58 10.81 0.74 0.32
CA GLN A 58 10.60 1.95 -0.45
C GLN A 58 11.96 2.66 -0.44
N LYS A 59 12.85 2.25 -1.35
CA LYS A 59 13.97 3.08 -1.78
C LYS A 59 13.31 4.40 -2.15
N ALA A 60 13.87 5.49 -1.63
CA ALA A 60 13.40 6.87 -1.82
C ALA A 60 12.78 7.07 -3.22
N PRO A 61 11.74 7.92 -3.35
CA PRO A 61 11.04 8.09 -4.61
C PRO A 61 12.05 8.30 -5.75
N THR A 62 12.12 7.33 -6.66
CA THR A 62 13.08 7.36 -7.79
C THR A 62 12.73 8.42 -8.83
N LYS A 63 11.56 9.05 -8.67
CA LYS A 63 11.03 10.10 -9.53
C LYS A 63 10.65 11.29 -8.64
N GLU A 64 11.12 12.47 -9.02
CA GLU A 64 10.74 13.72 -8.37
C GLU A 64 9.46 14.26 -9.04
N GLN A 65 8.44 14.59 -8.25
CA GLN A 65 7.22 15.20 -8.76
C GLN A 65 7.38 16.71 -8.78
N ILE A 66 7.60 17.26 -9.98
CA ILE A 66 7.71 18.70 -10.20
C ILE A 66 6.66 19.19 -11.21
N THR A 67 6.32 20.47 -11.14
CA THR A 67 5.42 21.11 -12.12
C THR A 67 6.26 21.75 -13.23
N ILE A 68 6.20 21.19 -14.44
CA ILE A 68 6.85 21.72 -15.64
C ILE A 68 5.81 22.08 -16.70
N ARG A 69 6.10 23.08 -17.52
CA ARG A 69 5.31 23.42 -18.70
C ARG A 69 5.95 22.77 -19.93
N LEU A 70 5.17 22.03 -20.68
CA LEU A 70 5.57 21.39 -21.93
C LEU A 70 4.73 21.94 -23.08
N ASP A 71 5.27 21.88 -24.30
CA ASP A 71 4.55 22.28 -25.50
C ASP A 71 3.25 21.47 -25.67
N ALA A 72 2.18 22.17 -26.07
CA ALA A 72 0.85 21.57 -26.18
C ALA A 72 0.78 20.46 -27.23
N ALA A 73 1.54 20.55 -28.33
CA ALA A 73 1.61 19.53 -29.36
C ALA A 73 2.27 18.24 -28.83
N ILE A 74 3.31 18.36 -28.01
CA ILE A 74 3.99 17.23 -27.36
C ILE A 74 3.03 16.51 -26.42
N VAL A 75 2.38 17.25 -25.52
CA VAL A 75 1.42 16.66 -24.56
C VAL A 75 0.27 15.97 -25.30
N ARG A 76 -0.25 16.59 -26.36
CA ARG A 76 -1.32 16.00 -27.18
C ARG A 76 -0.88 14.70 -27.84
N HIS A 77 0.32 14.66 -28.42
CA HIS A 77 0.87 13.46 -29.05
C HIS A 77 0.94 12.28 -28.07
N PHE A 78 1.51 12.48 -26.88
CA PHE A 78 1.63 11.39 -25.91
C PHE A 78 0.28 10.94 -25.33
N ARG A 79 -0.64 11.89 -25.06
CA ARG A 79 -1.98 11.60 -24.52
C ARG A 79 -2.85 10.78 -25.47
N GLN A 80 -2.68 10.93 -26.79
CA GLN A 80 -3.40 10.13 -27.79
C GLN A 80 -3.13 8.62 -27.63
N GLY A 81 -1.95 8.24 -27.14
CA GLY A 81 -1.60 6.84 -26.86
C GLY A 81 -2.26 6.24 -25.61
N GLY A 82 -3.19 6.93 -24.95
CA GLY A 82 -3.95 6.40 -23.81
C GLY A 82 -3.14 6.24 -22.51
N PRO A 83 -3.56 5.32 -21.61
CA PRO A 83 -2.90 5.08 -20.33
C PRO A 83 -1.38 4.88 -20.45
N GLY A 84 -0.63 5.36 -19.46
CA GLY A 84 0.83 5.28 -19.45
C GLY A 84 1.56 6.35 -20.28
N TRP A 85 0.85 7.35 -20.82
CA TRP A 85 1.48 8.45 -21.58
C TRP A 85 2.54 9.24 -20.79
N GLN A 86 2.36 9.38 -19.47
CA GLN A 86 3.36 10.01 -18.59
C GLN A 86 4.65 9.19 -18.48
N THR A 87 4.56 7.86 -18.52
CA THR A 87 5.73 6.98 -18.54
C THR A 87 6.46 7.12 -19.87
N ARG A 88 5.72 7.09 -21.00
CA ARG A 88 6.32 7.24 -22.34
C ARG A 88 7.05 8.56 -22.53
N ILE A 89 6.47 9.68 -22.07
CA ILE A 89 7.15 10.98 -22.17
C ILE A 89 8.38 11.06 -21.26
N ASN A 90 8.32 10.46 -20.06
CA ASN A 90 9.49 10.37 -19.19
C ASN A 90 10.61 9.53 -19.82
N ASP A 91 10.28 8.43 -20.49
CA ASP A 91 11.28 7.55 -21.10
C ASP A 91 11.92 8.21 -22.33
N ALA A 92 11.14 8.92 -23.14
CA ALA A 92 11.67 9.74 -24.24
C ALA A 92 12.63 10.85 -23.74
N LEU A 93 12.29 11.52 -22.64
CA LEU A 93 13.18 12.50 -22.00
C LEU A 93 14.45 11.84 -21.44
N ARG A 94 14.32 10.64 -20.87
CA ARG A 94 15.47 9.89 -20.37
C ARG A 94 16.42 9.50 -21.50
N GLU A 95 15.89 8.99 -22.60
CA GLU A 95 16.69 8.63 -23.77
C GLU A 95 17.40 9.85 -24.36
N ALA A 96 16.69 10.98 -24.50
CA ALA A 96 17.28 12.20 -25.05
C ALA A 96 18.41 12.79 -24.18
N VAL A 97 18.31 12.68 -22.85
CA VAL A 97 19.26 13.30 -21.91
C VAL A 97 20.35 12.34 -21.44
N LEU A 98 20.02 11.06 -21.25
CA LEU A 98 20.95 10.04 -20.74
C LEU A 98 21.44 9.07 -21.82
N GLY A 99 20.68 8.88 -22.91
CA GLY A 99 21.06 7.99 -24.02
C GLY A 99 22.04 8.63 -25.00
N ALA A 100 22.22 9.94 -24.99
CA ALA A 100 23.25 10.64 -25.78
C ALA A 100 24.64 10.66 -25.12
N ALA A 101 24.77 10.14 -23.89
CA ALA A 101 26.00 10.22 -23.10
C ALA A 101 26.98 9.04 -23.34
N ASP A 102 26.57 8.00 -24.08
CA ASP A 102 27.37 6.78 -24.26
C ASP A 102 28.06 6.64 -25.65
N ASP A 103 27.94 7.64 -26.55
CA ASP A 103 28.59 7.65 -27.88
C ASP A 103 29.87 8.52 -27.94
N GLY A 104 30.66 8.53 -26.86
CA GLY A 104 31.89 9.33 -26.79
C GLY A 104 32.75 9.09 -25.56
N ALA A 105 33.31 7.89 -25.41
CA ALA A 105 34.47 7.61 -24.58
C ALA A 105 35.23 6.37 -25.10
#